data_AF-A0A199AV34-F1
#
_entry.id   AF-A0A199AV34-F1
#
_cell.length_a   1.000
_cell.length_b   1.000
_cell.length_c   1.000
_cell.angle_alpha   90.00
_cell.angle_beta   90.00
_cell.angle_gamma   90.00
#
_symmetry.space_group_name_H-M   'P 1'
#
loop_
_entity.id
_entity.type
_entity.pdbx_description
1 polymer ?
#
loop_
_entity_poly.entity_id
_entity_poly.type
_entity_poly.pdbx_seq_one_letter_code
_entity_poly.pdbx_strand_id
1 'polypeptide(L)'
;MMVVMSSGSGGGRPGVGRPKKTALLVAQQIVEDISRRGNTVGDRLPPEHLMLEEYGVGRGTLRESLRYLELQGVIMLKPGPGGGPVVQQPDGGTLAATLSLLLQFENAPFSTIMEVRAALEPGIARLATTRIDDAGLERLAENLRQTRDRLGDPAAFSAHSELFHELIAWSSGNALFGYLFDALTGLIAGASMGISYPKRQRELTCDIHGDIYAAIADRDADTASRLMSVHIDEHTTYLEKRFHSELAQPIRWDLG
;
A
#
# COMPACT_ATOMS: atom_id res chain seq x y z
N MET A 1 41.71 57.95 -30.19
CA MET A 1 41.98 56.67 -30.89
C MET A 1 41.18 55.60 -30.14
N MET A 2 39.88 55.52 -30.43
CA MET A 2 39.20 54.68 -31.43
C MET A 2 38.79 53.34 -30.83
N VAL A 3 37.46 53.21 -30.77
CA VAL A 3 36.64 52.08 -30.33
C VAL A 3 36.91 50.85 -31.19
N VAL A 4 36.93 49.66 -30.56
CA VAL A 4 36.43 48.44 -31.20
C VAL A 4 35.66 47.62 -30.15
N MET A 5 34.35 47.51 -30.36
CA MET A 5 33.47 46.55 -29.70
C MET A 5 33.68 45.17 -30.31
N SER A 6 33.69 44.12 -29.49
CA SER A 6 33.48 42.74 -29.95
C SER A 6 32.34 42.13 -29.15
N SER A 7 31.21 41.99 -29.82
CA SER A 7 30.02 41.26 -29.42
C SER A 7 30.23 39.78 -29.71
N GLY A 8 30.09 38.95 -28.68
CA GLY A 8 30.08 37.49 -28.80
C GLY A 8 28.95 36.91 -27.94
N SER A 9 27.82 36.67 -28.58
CA SER A 9 26.57 36.15 -28.04
C SER A 9 26.74 34.77 -27.36
N GLY A 10 26.56 34.72 -26.05
CA GLY A 10 26.42 33.48 -25.29
C GLY A 10 25.05 32.85 -25.53
N GLY A 11 24.96 31.97 -26.53
CA GLY A 11 23.81 31.08 -26.73
C GLY A 11 23.78 29.99 -25.66
N GLY A 12 23.17 30.28 -24.51
CA GLY A 12 22.88 29.28 -23.48
C GLY A 12 21.81 28.29 -23.97
N ARG A 13 22.19 27.03 -24.15
CA ARG A 13 21.25 25.93 -24.42
C ARG A 13 20.24 25.77 -23.26
N PRO A 14 18.93 25.63 -23.52
CA PRO A 14 17.96 25.36 -22.46
C PRO A 14 18.10 23.91 -21.95
N GLY A 15 18.06 23.78 -20.62
CA GLY A 15 18.46 22.60 -19.86
C GLY A 15 17.73 21.28 -20.14
N VAL A 16 18.51 20.21 -20.10
CA VAL A 16 18.18 18.79 -20.30
C VAL A 16 17.41 18.19 -19.09
N GLY A 17 16.66 19.00 -18.33
CA GLY A 17 15.99 18.59 -17.08
C GLY A 17 14.49 18.91 -16.96
N ARG A 18 13.86 19.46 -18.02
CA ARG A 18 12.47 19.95 -18.01
C ARG A 18 11.36 18.91 -18.27
N PRO A 19 11.50 17.93 -19.19
CA PRO A 19 10.38 17.07 -19.60
C PRO A 19 9.76 16.24 -18.47
N LYS A 20 10.61 15.60 -17.65
CA LYS A 20 10.17 14.75 -16.52
C LYS A 20 9.37 15.54 -15.47
N LYS A 21 9.81 16.76 -15.17
CA LYS A 21 9.10 17.63 -14.21
C LYS A 21 7.73 18.04 -14.75
N THR A 22 7.64 18.37 -16.05
CA THR A 22 6.35 18.69 -16.68
C THR A 22 5.41 17.49 -16.68
N ALA A 23 5.91 16.28 -16.95
CA ALA A 23 5.08 15.07 -16.94
C ALA A 23 4.45 14.80 -15.56
N LEU A 24 5.22 14.98 -14.47
CA LEU A 24 4.69 14.83 -13.11
C LEU A 24 3.64 15.89 -12.75
N LEU A 25 3.84 17.14 -13.18
CA LEU A 25 2.83 18.20 -12.97
C LEU A 25 1.52 17.89 -13.71
N VAL A 26 1.60 17.41 -14.95
CA VAL A 26 0.41 16.98 -15.71
C VAL A 26 -0.27 15.79 -15.03
N ALA A 27 0.51 14.83 -14.51
CA ALA A 27 -0.05 13.69 -13.77
C ALA A 27 -0.82 14.15 -12.51
N GLN A 28 -0.27 15.10 -11.74
CA GLN A 28 -0.95 15.70 -10.59
C GLN A 28 -2.26 16.38 -11.02
N GLN A 29 -2.22 17.16 -12.10
CA GLN A 29 -3.41 17.82 -12.62
C GLN A 29 -4.50 16.83 -13.08
N ILE A 30 -4.12 15.70 -13.68
CA ILE A 30 -5.07 14.63 -14.04
C ILE A 30 -5.73 14.03 -12.78
N VAL A 31 -5.00 13.81 -11.69
CA VAL A 31 -5.57 13.31 -10.42
C VAL A 31 -6.54 14.31 -9.80
N GLU A 32 -6.18 15.58 -9.81
CA GLU A 32 -7.06 16.67 -9.36
C GLU A 32 -8.33 16.73 -10.20
N ASP A 33 -8.21 16.55 -11.51
CA ASP A 33 -9.33 16.52 -12.46
C ASP A 33 -10.27 15.33 -12.22
N ILE A 34 -9.72 14.12 -12.00
CA ILE A 34 -10.49 12.92 -11.63
C ILE A 34 -11.36 13.22 -10.41
N SER A 35 -10.74 13.78 -9.36
CA SER A 35 -11.41 14.12 -8.12
C SER A 35 -12.47 15.20 -8.33
N ARG A 36 -12.13 16.28 -9.04
CA ARG A 36 -13.02 17.43 -9.31
C ARG A 36 -14.23 17.03 -10.14
N ARG A 37 -14.07 16.11 -11.09
CA ARG A 37 -15.14 15.60 -11.95
C ARG A 37 -15.99 14.53 -11.28
N GLY A 38 -15.61 14.07 -10.09
CA GLY A 38 -16.28 12.98 -9.39
C GLY A 38 -16.15 11.65 -10.14
N ASN A 39 -15.05 11.46 -10.88
CA ASN A 39 -14.81 10.21 -11.59
C ASN A 39 -14.60 9.07 -10.60
N THR A 40 -15.14 7.90 -10.93
CA THR A 40 -15.05 6.68 -10.13
C THR A 40 -14.34 5.58 -10.90
N VAL A 41 -13.93 4.52 -10.20
CA VAL A 41 -13.29 3.35 -10.79
C VAL A 41 -14.11 2.84 -11.98
N GLY A 42 -13.45 2.65 -13.13
CA GLY A 42 -14.08 2.22 -14.39
C GLY A 42 -14.49 3.36 -15.32
N ASP A 43 -14.52 4.61 -14.85
CA ASP A 43 -14.77 5.76 -15.71
C ASP A 43 -13.64 5.94 -16.73
N ARG A 44 -14.02 6.34 -17.94
CA ARG A 44 -13.06 6.67 -19.00
C ARG A 44 -12.65 8.12 -18.92
N LEU A 45 -11.35 8.37 -18.92
CA LEU A 45 -10.81 9.71 -19.12
C LEU A 45 -10.90 10.10 -20.61
N PRO A 46 -10.77 11.41 -20.94
CA PRO A 46 -10.75 11.85 -22.32
C PRO A 46 -9.69 11.10 -23.14
N PRO A 47 -9.93 10.85 -24.44
CA PRO A 47 -8.92 10.26 -25.31
C PRO A 47 -7.68 11.16 -25.40
N GLU A 48 -6.50 10.55 -25.60
CA GLU A 48 -5.20 11.26 -25.57
C GLU A 48 -5.19 12.55 -26.39
N HIS A 49 -5.79 12.56 -27.59
CA HIS A 49 -5.79 13.75 -28.45
C HIS A 49 -6.50 14.96 -27.82
N LEU A 50 -7.57 14.76 -27.05
CA LEU A 50 -8.24 15.83 -26.31
C LEU A 50 -7.42 16.26 -25.10
N MET A 51 -6.78 15.31 -24.40
CA MET A 51 -5.89 15.61 -23.27
C MET A 51 -4.68 16.46 -23.71
N LEU A 52 -4.15 16.28 -24.93
CA LEU A 52 -3.05 17.11 -25.44
C LEU A 52 -3.45 18.58 -25.54
N GLU A 53 -4.66 18.85 -26.03
CA GLU A 53 -5.21 20.20 -26.15
C GLU A 53 -5.54 20.77 -24.77
N GLU A 54 -6.18 19.97 -23.92
CA GLU A 54 -6.59 20.33 -22.56
C GLU A 54 -5.41 20.71 -21.65
N TYR A 55 -4.35 19.91 -21.65
CA TYR A 55 -3.17 20.14 -20.81
C TYR A 55 -2.08 20.96 -21.52
N GLY A 56 -2.24 21.29 -22.81
CA GLY A 56 -1.30 22.10 -23.57
C GLY A 56 0.10 21.48 -23.68
N VAL A 57 0.20 20.15 -23.75
CA VAL A 57 1.47 19.40 -23.76
C VAL A 57 1.66 18.55 -25.00
N GLY A 58 2.92 18.25 -25.31
CA GLY A 58 3.26 17.31 -26.38
C GLY A 58 2.94 15.85 -26.02
N ARG A 59 2.78 15.01 -27.06
CA ARG A 59 2.47 13.56 -26.93
C ARG A 59 3.40 12.81 -25.98
N GLY A 60 4.70 13.10 -26.04
CA GLY A 60 5.68 12.44 -25.16
C GLY A 60 5.43 12.71 -23.69
N THR A 61 5.15 13.97 -23.32
CA THR A 61 4.87 14.38 -21.94
C THR A 61 3.58 13.76 -21.44
N LEU A 62 2.48 13.82 -22.21
CA LEU A 62 1.22 13.20 -21.82
C LEU A 62 1.37 11.69 -21.59
N ARG A 63 2.08 10.99 -22.47
CA ARG A 63 2.32 9.55 -22.31
C ARG A 63 3.17 9.21 -21.10
N GLU A 64 4.17 10.04 -20.77
CA GLU A 64 4.96 9.89 -19.55
C GLU A 64 4.09 10.09 -18.31
N SER A 65 3.21 11.09 -18.31
CA SER A 65 2.24 11.33 -17.23
C SER A 65 1.28 10.15 -17.05
N LEU A 66 0.67 9.67 -18.13
CA LEU A 66 -0.26 8.55 -18.09
C LEU A 66 0.43 7.26 -17.63
N ARG A 67 1.64 6.98 -18.12
CA ARG A 67 2.42 5.82 -17.67
C ARG A 67 2.80 5.92 -16.20
N TYR A 68 3.12 7.12 -15.72
CA TYR A 68 3.35 7.35 -14.30
C TYR A 68 2.08 7.06 -13.47
N LEU A 69 0.92 7.57 -13.89
CA LEU A 69 -0.35 7.31 -13.19
C LEU A 69 -0.76 5.83 -13.24
N GLU A 70 -0.49 5.14 -14.34
CA GLU A 70 -0.69 3.69 -14.45
C GLU A 70 0.20 2.94 -13.47
N LEU A 71 1.48 3.33 -13.35
CA LEU A 71 2.39 2.77 -12.36
C LEU A 71 1.92 3.02 -10.90
N GLN A 72 1.27 4.15 -10.64
CA GLN A 72 0.68 4.45 -9.32
C GLN A 72 -0.69 3.79 -9.10
N GLY A 73 -1.20 3.00 -10.04
CA GLY A 73 -2.52 2.36 -9.94
C GLY A 73 -3.71 3.33 -10.03
N VAL A 74 -3.49 4.59 -10.45
CA VAL A 74 -4.55 5.60 -10.58
C VAL A 74 -5.38 5.35 -11.83
N ILE A 75 -4.76 4.78 -12.87
CA ILE A 75 -5.43 4.43 -14.12
C ILE A 75 -4.95 3.08 -14.66
N MET A 76 -5.68 2.54 -15.61
CA MET A 76 -5.24 1.48 -16.52
C MET A 76 -5.34 1.98 -17.95
N LEU A 77 -4.32 1.75 -18.78
CA LEU A 77 -4.36 2.08 -20.20
C LEU A 77 -4.93 0.91 -21.00
N LYS A 78 -6.14 1.10 -21.54
CA LYS A 78 -6.74 0.12 -22.45
C LYS A 78 -6.17 0.28 -23.87
N PRO A 79 -5.55 -0.75 -24.46
CA PRO A 79 -5.01 -0.67 -25.83
C PRO A 79 -6.10 -0.76 -26.92
N GLY A 80 -5.74 -0.33 -28.13
CA GLY A 80 -6.56 -0.47 -29.34
C GLY A 80 -7.54 0.67 -29.63
N PRO A 81 -8.27 0.61 -30.76
CA PRO A 81 -9.27 1.62 -31.14
C PRO A 81 -10.36 1.77 -30.08
N GLY A 82 -10.62 3.00 -29.63
CA GLY A 82 -11.57 3.27 -28.55
C GLY A 82 -11.07 2.89 -27.14
N GLY A 83 -9.77 2.57 -27.02
CA GLY A 83 -9.04 2.49 -25.76
C GLY A 83 -8.73 3.86 -25.16
N GLY A 84 -7.86 3.90 -24.16
CA GLY A 84 -7.52 5.12 -23.42
C GLY A 84 -7.41 4.87 -21.91
N PRO A 85 -7.21 5.94 -21.12
CA PRO A 85 -7.08 5.84 -19.68
C PRO A 85 -8.43 5.55 -19.04
N VAL A 86 -8.46 4.54 -18.16
CA VAL A 86 -9.63 4.18 -17.34
C VAL A 86 -9.23 4.35 -15.88
N VAL A 87 -10.04 5.06 -15.10
CA VAL A 87 -9.79 5.32 -13.68
C VAL A 87 -9.74 4.00 -12.91
N GLN A 88 -8.75 3.88 -12.05
CA GLN A 88 -8.54 2.79 -11.10
C GLN A 88 -8.40 3.36 -9.68
N GLN A 89 -8.41 2.49 -8.69
CA GLN A 89 -8.16 2.87 -7.29
C GLN A 89 -6.74 2.44 -6.92
N PRO A 90 -5.86 3.37 -6.52
CA PRO A 90 -4.56 3.01 -5.96
C PRO A 90 -4.71 2.19 -4.67
N ASP A 91 -3.83 1.20 -4.53
CA ASP A 91 -3.67 0.34 -3.35
C ASP A 91 -2.33 0.62 -2.64
N GLY A 92 -2.07 -0.11 -1.55
CA GLY A 92 -0.84 -0.05 -0.78
C GLY A 92 0.39 -0.63 -1.50
N GLY A 93 0.24 -1.26 -2.67
CA GLY A 93 1.34 -1.92 -3.38
C GLY A 93 2.47 -0.98 -3.80
N THR A 94 2.13 0.21 -4.28
CA THR A 94 3.16 1.24 -4.62
C THR A 94 3.91 1.71 -3.37
N LEU A 95 3.21 1.85 -2.25
CA LEU A 95 3.83 2.20 -0.97
C LEU A 95 4.73 1.05 -0.47
N ALA A 96 4.29 -0.20 -0.58
CA ALA A 96 5.10 -1.38 -0.25
C ALA A 96 6.39 -1.45 -1.08
N ALA A 97 6.29 -1.23 -2.39
CA ALA A 97 7.45 -1.19 -3.29
C ALA A 97 8.43 -0.05 -2.93
N THR A 98 7.91 1.10 -2.52
CA THR A 98 8.73 2.24 -2.09
C THR A 98 9.41 1.95 -0.74
N LEU A 99 8.67 1.41 0.23
CA LEU A 99 9.21 1.05 1.54
C LEU A 99 10.26 -0.05 1.44
N SER A 100 10.02 -1.11 0.67
CA SER A 100 11.01 -2.19 0.47
C SER A 100 12.30 -1.68 -0.17
N LEU A 101 12.22 -0.74 -1.12
CA LEU A 101 13.41 -0.10 -1.69
C LEU A 101 14.22 0.64 -0.62
N LEU A 102 13.57 1.48 0.19
CA LEU A 102 14.24 2.25 1.25
C LEU A 102 14.84 1.32 2.31
N LEU A 103 14.07 0.32 2.76
CA LEU A 103 14.51 -0.65 3.76
C LEU A 103 15.67 -1.52 3.26
N GLN A 104 15.71 -1.84 1.96
CA GLN A 104 16.86 -2.52 1.36
C GLN A 104 18.14 -1.67 1.44
N PHE A 105 18.05 -0.36 1.18
CA PHE A 105 19.22 0.54 1.29
C PHE A 105 19.74 0.66 2.72
N GLU A 106 18.85 0.60 3.71
CA GLU A 106 19.21 0.59 5.13
C GLU A 106 19.65 -0.81 5.62
N ASN A 107 19.59 -1.83 4.74
CA ASN A 107 19.78 -3.23 5.13
C ASN A 107 18.91 -3.62 6.35
N ALA A 108 17.68 -3.10 6.39
CA ALA A 108 16.78 -3.24 7.51
C ALA A 108 16.25 -4.69 7.60
N PRO A 109 16.29 -5.32 8.79
CA PRO A 109 15.75 -6.65 8.99
C PRO A 109 14.23 -6.64 9.01
N PHE A 110 13.63 -7.80 8.71
CA PHE A 110 12.18 -7.99 8.78
C PHE A 110 11.61 -7.73 10.18
N SER A 111 12.38 -7.92 11.25
CA SER A 111 11.98 -7.59 12.62
C SER A 111 11.47 -6.15 12.78
N THR A 112 11.95 -5.20 11.97
CA THR A 112 11.49 -3.81 11.95
C THR A 112 9.98 -3.71 11.66
N ILE A 113 9.43 -4.61 10.83
CA ILE A 113 7.98 -4.65 10.56
C ILE A 113 7.22 -5.05 11.83
N MET A 114 7.74 -6.00 12.60
CA MET A 114 7.11 -6.44 13.86
C MET A 114 7.13 -5.33 14.91
N GLU A 115 8.22 -4.55 14.99
CA GLU A 115 8.31 -3.38 15.87
C GLU A 115 7.25 -2.32 15.54
N VAL A 116 7.02 -2.04 14.25
CA VAL A 116 5.97 -1.11 13.81
C VAL A 116 4.58 -1.64 14.16
N ARG A 117 4.33 -2.93 13.94
CA ARG A 117 3.05 -3.58 14.29
C ARG A 117 2.78 -3.49 15.79
N ALA A 118 3.76 -3.83 16.63
CA ALA A 118 3.63 -3.75 18.08
C ALA A 118 3.32 -2.33 18.57
N ALA A 119 3.93 -1.32 17.95
CA ALA A 119 3.72 0.08 18.30
C ALA A 119 2.33 0.62 17.89
N LEU A 120 1.78 0.18 16.76
CA LEU A 120 0.60 0.79 16.15
C LEU A 120 -0.69 -0.02 16.36
N GLU A 121 -0.64 -1.34 16.23
CA GLU A 121 -1.84 -2.17 16.19
C GLU A 121 -2.74 -2.09 17.42
N PRO A 122 -2.23 -2.04 18.67
CA PRO A 122 -3.08 -1.90 19.85
C PRO A 122 -3.92 -0.62 19.83
N GLY A 123 -3.33 0.48 19.37
CA GLY A 123 -4.01 1.77 19.22
C GLY A 123 -5.01 1.78 18.06
N ILE A 124 -4.66 1.12 16.96
CA ILE A 124 -5.54 0.95 15.80
C ILE A 124 -6.76 0.09 16.16
N ALA A 125 -6.58 -1.03 16.87
CA ALA A 125 -7.66 -1.90 17.31
C ALA A 125 -8.64 -1.17 18.25
N ARG A 126 -8.12 -0.38 19.19
CA ARG A 126 -8.92 0.52 20.04
C ARG A 126 -9.77 1.47 19.19
N LEU A 127 -9.13 2.15 18.24
CA LEU A 127 -9.80 3.14 17.41
C LEU A 127 -10.86 2.50 16.51
N ALA A 128 -10.54 1.35 15.91
CA ALA A 128 -11.46 0.55 15.10
C ALA A 128 -12.70 0.14 15.89
N THR A 129 -12.53 -0.32 17.12
CA THR A 129 -13.66 -0.72 17.99
C THR A 129 -14.70 0.39 18.15
N THR A 130 -14.24 1.64 18.28
CA THR A 130 -15.11 2.81 18.45
C THR A 130 -15.79 3.31 17.17
N ARG A 131 -15.34 2.85 15.99
CA ARG A 131 -15.73 3.42 14.68
C ARG A 131 -16.30 2.41 13.70
N ILE A 132 -16.02 1.12 13.90
CA ILE A 132 -16.41 0.06 12.97
C ILE A 132 -17.94 0.00 12.82
N ASP A 133 -18.40 -0.11 11.59
CA ASP A 133 -19.81 -0.27 11.25
C ASP A 133 -20.18 -1.75 11.07
N ASP A 134 -21.46 -2.04 10.86
CA ASP A 134 -21.95 -3.42 10.70
C ASP A 134 -21.32 -4.10 9.48
N ALA A 135 -21.06 -3.35 8.41
CA ALA A 135 -20.38 -3.86 7.22
C ALA A 135 -18.90 -4.20 7.49
N GLY A 136 -18.20 -3.44 8.35
CA GLY A 136 -16.86 -3.76 8.83
C GLY A 136 -16.85 -5.02 9.71
N LEU A 137 -17.82 -5.14 10.62
CA LEU A 137 -17.97 -6.33 11.46
C LEU A 137 -18.22 -7.60 10.64
N GLU A 138 -19.09 -7.53 9.63
CA GLU A 138 -19.34 -8.68 8.75
C GLU A 138 -18.10 -9.05 7.93
N ARG A 139 -17.33 -8.07 7.44
CA ARG A 139 -16.07 -8.32 6.74
C ARG A 139 -15.03 -9.03 7.62
N LEU A 140 -14.90 -8.61 8.89
CA LEU A 140 -14.02 -9.29 9.84
C LEU A 140 -14.50 -10.71 10.14
N ALA A 141 -15.82 -10.89 10.36
CA ALA A 141 -16.40 -12.20 10.61
C ALA A 141 -16.18 -13.16 9.43
N GLU A 142 -16.36 -12.69 8.20
CA GLU A 142 -16.10 -13.48 7.00
C GLU A 142 -14.62 -13.82 6.84
N ASN A 143 -13.72 -12.86 7.08
CA ASN A 143 -12.28 -13.14 7.08
C ASN A 143 -11.93 -14.25 8.09
N LEU A 144 -12.46 -14.21 9.32
CA LEU A 144 -12.24 -15.24 10.33
C LEU A 144 -12.73 -16.62 9.88
N ARG A 145 -13.93 -16.70 9.30
CA ARG A 145 -14.47 -17.95 8.73
C ARG A 145 -13.53 -18.49 7.65
N GLN A 146 -13.11 -17.64 6.72
CA GLN A 146 -12.21 -18.01 5.63
C GLN A 146 -10.82 -18.46 6.12
N THR A 147 -10.27 -17.80 7.14
CA THR A 147 -9.02 -18.17 7.79
C THR A 147 -9.11 -19.55 8.41
N ARG A 148 -10.22 -19.84 9.12
CA ARG A 148 -10.47 -21.14 9.76
C ARG A 148 -10.60 -22.27 8.73
N ASP A 149 -11.31 -22.04 7.64
CA ASP A 149 -11.46 -23.04 6.57
C ASP A 149 -10.12 -23.37 5.87
N ARG A 150 -9.16 -22.44 5.93
CA ARG A 150 -7.84 -22.55 5.29
C ARG A 150 -6.73 -23.03 6.23
N LEU A 151 -7.06 -23.53 7.43
CA LEU A 151 -6.07 -24.12 8.35
C LEU A 151 -5.30 -25.31 7.75
N GLY A 152 -5.74 -25.88 6.63
CA GLY A 152 -5.00 -26.90 5.88
C GLY A 152 -3.85 -26.35 5.03
N ASP A 153 -3.92 -25.08 4.61
CA ASP A 153 -3.01 -24.45 3.65
C ASP A 153 -2.22 -23.32 4.34
N PRO A 154 -0.91 -23.50 4.59
CA PRO A 154 -0.11 -22.49 5.30
C PRO A 154 -0.04 -21.13 4.59
N ALA A 155 0.04 -21.12 3.26
CA ALA A 155 0.16 -19.88 2.50
C ALA A 155 -1.17 -19.11 2.51
N ALA A 156 -2.27 -19.81 2.27
CA ALA A 156 -3.59 -19.20 2.33
C ALA A 156 -3.94 -18.73 3.76
N PHE A 157 -3.59 -19.50 4.79
CA PHE A 157 -3.73 -19.06 6.17
C PHE A 157 -2.98 -17.76 6.44
N SER A 158 -1.69 -17.67 6.09
CA SER A 158 -0.89 -16.47 6.35
C SER A 158 -1.48 -15.24 5.64
N ALA A 159 -1.89 -15.37 4.38
CA ALA A 159 -2.50 -14.27 3.64
C ALA A 159 -3.79 -13.75 4.31
N HIS A 160 -4.68 -14.66 4.73
CA HIS A 160 -5.92 -14.27 5.39
C HIS A 160 -5.69 -13.74 6.83
N SER A 161 -4.68 -14.28 7.53
CA SER A 161 -4.25 -13.80 8.83
C SER A 161 -3.72 -12.36 8.77
N GLU A 162 -2.94 -11.99 7.76
CA GLU A 162 -2.49 -10.59 7.59
C GLU A 162 -3.65 -9.67 7.19
N LEU A 163 -4.54 -10.14 6.31
CA LEU A 163 -5.75 -9.41 5.94
C LEU A 163 -6.64 -9.07 7.15
N PHE A 164 -6.66 -9.89 8.21
CA PHE A 164 -7.37 -9.57 9.45
C PHE A 164 -6.89 -8.24 10.07
N HIS A 165 -5.57 -8.05 10.15
CA HIS A 165 -4.95 -6.85 10.70
C HIS A 165 -5.23 -5.61 9.82
N GLU A 166 -5.16 -5.80 8.50
CA GLU A 166 -5.51 -4.76 7.52
C GLU A 166 -6.98 -4.33 7.64
N LEU A 167 -7.92 -5.28 7.78
CA LEU A 167 -9.35 -4.99 7.95
C LEU A 167 -9.62 -4.19 9.22
N ILE A 168 -8.92 -4.48 10.33
CA ILE A 168 -8.99 -3.68 11.55
C ILE A 168 -8.46 -2.26 11.28
N ALA A 169 -7.35 -2.13 10.55
CA ALA A 169 -6.77 -0.83 10.21
C ALA A 169 -7.73 0.04 9.38
N TRP A 170 -8.37 -0.51 8.36
CA TRP A 170 -9.44 0.17 7.61
C TRP A 170 -10.64 0.54 8.49
N SER A 171 -11.02 -0.36 9.39
CA SER A 171 -12.14 -0.16 10.33
C SER A 171 -11.89 0.94 11.36
N SER A 172 -10.64 1.39 11.53
CA SER A 172 -10.31 2.59 12.32
C SER A 172 -10.85 3.90 11.73
N GLY A 173 -11.33 3.89 10.48
CA GLY A 173 -11.77 5.08 9.76
C GLY A 173 -10.63 6.06 9.45
N ASN A 174 -9.37 5.65 9.65
CA ASN A 174 -8.20 6.40 9.25
C ASN A 174 -7.56 5.71 8.03
N ALA A 175 -7.77 6.30 6.84
CA ALA A 175 -7.27 5.74 5.59
C ALA A 175 -5.74 5.59 5.56
N LEU A 176 -4.99 6.41 6.29
CA LEU A 176 -3.54 6.26 6.38
C LEU A 176 -3.14 4.96 7.09
N PHE A 177 -3.87 4.56 8.13
CA PHE A 177 -3.63 3.25 8.76
C PHE A 177 -4.01 2.11 7.81
N GLY A 178 -5.14 2.23 7.09
CA GLY A 178 -5.53 1.26 6.07
C GLY A 178 -4.43 1.03 5.03
N TYR A 179 -3.99 2.10 4.36
CA TYR A 179 -2.93 2.01 3.33
C TYR A 179 -1.57 1.58 3.87
N LEU A 180 -1.22 1.97 5.11
CA LEU A 180 0.01 1.50 5.73
C LEU A 180 -0.03 -0.02 5.93
N PHE A 181 -1.13 -0.57 6.45
CA PHE A 181 -1.26 -2.00 6.71
C PHE A 181 -1.46 -2.84 5.44
N ASP A 182 -2.10 -2.29 4.41
CA ASP A 182 -2.13 -2.87 3.07
C ASP A 182 -0.69 -3.00 2.54
N ALA A 183 0.11 -1.93 2.65
CA ALA A 183 1.52 -1.96 2.26
C ALA A 183 2.36 -2.95 3.09
N LEU A 184 2.14 -3.03 4.41
CA LEU A 184 2.82 -4.01 5.27
C LEU A 184 2.44 -5.45 4.89
N THR A 185 1.17 -5.71 4.57
CA THR A 185 0.70 -7.02 4.09
C THR A 185 1.42 -7.42 2.80
N GLY A 186 1.56 -6.48 1.86
CA GLY A 186 2.34 -6.68 0.63
C GLY A 186 3.82 -6.98 0.89
N LEU A 187 4.45 -6.26 1.83
CA LEU A 187 5.85 -6.52 2.24
C LEU A 187 6.02 -7.91 2.85
N ILE A 188 5.08 -8.34 3.70
CA ILE A 188 5.11 -9.65 4.35
C ILE A 188 4.93 -10.77 3.31
N ALA A 189 4.02 -10.59 2.36
CA ALA A 189 3.77 -11.54 1.28
C ALA A 189 4.97 -11.67 0.31
N GLY A 190 5.58 -10.54 -0.08
CA GLY A 190 6.71 -10.51 -1.01
C GLY A 190 8.02 -11.04 -0.41
N ALA A 191 8.21 -10.94 0.90
CA ALA A 191 9.47 -11.31 1.55
C ALA A 191 9.84 -12.80 1.44
N SER A 192 8.97 -13.70 0.96
CA SER A 192 9.22 -15.13 0.75
C SER A 192 10.08 -15.76 1.85
N MET A 193 9.77 -15.45 3.12
CA MET A 193 10.67 -15.76 4.25
C MET A 193 10.75 -17.25 4.59
N GLY A 194 10.04 -18.11 3.84
CA GLY A 194 9.96 -19.55 4.12
C GLY A 194 9.28 -19.88 5.45
N ILE A 195 8.68 -18.90 6.13
CA ILE A 195 7.99 -19.10 7.40
C ILE A 195 6.71 -19.86 7.15
N SER A 196 6.64 -21.06 7.72
CA SER A 196 5.45 -21.91 7.70
C SER A 196 5.10 -22.30 9.12
N TYR A 197 3.86 -21.98 9.52
CA TYR A 197 3.38 -22.24 10.87
C TYR A 197 2.80 -23.65 10.99
N PRO A 198 3.19 -24.43 12.02
CA PRO A 198 2.52 -25.69 12.33
C PRO A 198 1.02 -25.49 12.50
N LYS A 199 0.20 -26.48 12.13
CA LYS A 199 -1.28 -26.38 12.20
C LYS A 199 -1.77 -25.88 13.57
N ARG A 200 -1.21 -26.42 14.65
CA ARG A 200 -1.54 -26.01 16.03
C ARG A 200 -1.30 -24.51 16.29
N GLN A 201 -0.23 -23.94 15.73
CA GLN A 201 0.04 -22.51 15.87
C GLN A 201 -0.98 -21.69 15.08
N ARG A 202 -1.38 -22.16 13.90
CA ARG A 202 -2.41 -21.52 13.07
C ARG A 202 -3.79 -21.54 13.73
N GLU A 203 -4.14 -22.67 14.36
CA GLU A 203 -5.36 -22.81 15.18
C GLU A 203 -5.36 -21.80 16.33
N LEU A 204 -4.26 -21.71 17.09
CA LEU A 204 -4.12 -20.75 18.18
C LEU A 204 -4.28 -19.30 17.71
N THR A 205 -3.62 -18.91 16.62
CA THR A 205 -3.74 -17.56 16.06
C THR A 205 -5.18 -17.27 15.62
N CYS A 206 -5.87 -18.23 15.00
CA CYS A 206 -7.26 -18.07 14.61
C CYS A 206 -8.20 -17.87 15.81
N ASP A 207 -7.94 -18.57 16.92
CA ASP A 207 -8.72 -18.40 18.15
C ASP A 207 -8.47 -17.03 18.79
N ILE A 208 -7.21 -16.56 18.85
CA ILE A 208 -6.86 -15.22 19.34
C ILE A 208 -7.50 -14.11 18.48
N HIS A 209 -7.47 -14.26 17.15
CA HIS A 209 -8.16 -13.33 16.25
C HIS A 209 -9.68 -13.31 16.51
N GLY A 210 -10.27 -14.47 16.85
CA GLY A 210 -11.65 -14.59 17.28
C GLY A 210 -11.96 -13.80 18.56
N ASP A 211 -11.09 -13.88 19.56
CA ASP A 211 -11.23 -13.12 20.82
C ASP A 211 -11.12 -11.61 20.60
N ILE A 212 -10.20 -11.17 19.73
CA ILE A 212 -10.07 -9.76 19.33
C ILE A 212 -11.35 -9.29 18.63
N TYR A 213 -11.88 -10.08 17.69
CA TYR A 213 -13.13 -9.77 17.01
C TYR A 213 -14.30 -9.66 17.99
N ALA A 214 -14.41 -10.58 18.95
CA ALA A 214 -15.47 -10.54 19.96
C ALA A 214 -15.41 -9.24 20.77
N ALA A 215 -14.23 -8.82 21.21
CA ALA A 215 -14.05 -7.54 21.90
C ALA A 215 -14.43 -6.33 21.02
N ILE A 216 -14.10 -6.36 19.72
CA ILE A 216 -14.51 -5.33 18.76
C ILE A 216 -16.03 -5.30 18.59
N ALA A 217 -16.67 -6.47 18.46
CA ALA A 217 -18.12 -6.62 18.29
C ALA A 217 -18.89 -6.14 19.53
N ASP A 218 -18.37 -6.45 20.72
CA ASP A 218 -18.91 -6.02 22.02
C ASP A 218 -18.59 -4.56 22.35
N ARG A 219 -17.89 -3.85 21.46
CA ARG A 219 -17.48 -2.45 21.60
C ARG A 219 -16.54 -2.19 22.79
N ASP A 220 -15.84 -3.22 23.25
CA ASP A 220 -14.85 -3.12 24.33
C ASP A 220 -13.47 -2.76 23.75
N ALA A 221 -13.25 -1.46 23.58
CA ALA A 221 -12.04 -0.93 22.98
C ALA A 221 -10.78 -1.18 23.84
N ASP A 222 -10.92 -1.29 25.17
CA ASP A 222 -9.80 -1.60 26.06
C ASP A 222 -9.37 -3.06 25.93
N THR A 223 -10.34 -3.98 25.93
CA THR A 223 -10.06 -5.40 25.74
C THR A 223 -9.50 -5.68 24.35
N ALA A 224 -10.07 -5.08 23.29
CA ALA A 224 -9.55 -5.25 21.93
C ALA A 224 -8.09 -4.77 21.81
N SER A 225 -7.79 -3.60 22.38
CA SER A 225 -6.43 -3.03 22.41
C SER A 225 -5.45 -3.94 23.15
N ARG A 226 -5.83 -4.44 24.34
CA ARG A 226 -5.01 -5.32 25.16
C ARG A 226 -4.75 -6.67 24.48
N LEU A 227 -5.79 -7.30 23.92
CA LEU A 227 -5.67 -8.57 23.22
C LEU A 227 -4.78 -8.44 21.98
N MET A 228 -4.91 -7.33 21.23
CA MET A 228 -4.03 -7.08 20.09
C MET A 228 -2.57 -6.90 20.52
N SER A 229 -2.30 -6.17 21.61
CA SER A 229 -0.93 -6.04 22.16
C SER A 229 -0.34 -7.40 22.51
N VAL A 230 -1.07 -8.23 23.26
CA VAL A 230 -0.62 -9.56 23.64
C VAL A 230 -0.37 -10.43 22.41
N HIS A 231 -1.28 -10.41 21.44
CA HIS A 231 -1.15 -11.17 20.19
C HIS A 231 0.13 -10.82 19.43
N ILE A 232 0.41 -9.53 19.22
CA ILE A 232 1.60 -9.09 18.48
C ILE A 232 2.89 -9.37 19.28
N ASP A 233 2.89 -9.16 20.59
CA ASP A 233 4.05 -9.43 21.44
C ASP A 233 4.39 -10.93 21.48
N GLU A 234 3.37 -11.79 21.63
CA GLU A 234 3.54 -13.24 21.64
C GLU A 234 3.96 -13.77 20.27
N HIS A 235 3.40 -13.24 19.18
CA HIS A 235 3.78 -13.60 17.83
C HIS A 235 5.22 -13.19 17.51
N THR A 236 5.61 -11.97 17.88
CA THR A 236 6.99 -11.47 17.76
C THR A 236 7.95 -12.37 18.53
N THR A 237 7.64 -12.67 19.79
CA THR A 237 8.45 -13.58 20.63
C THR A 237 8.56 -14.98 20.03
N TYR A 238 7.48 -15.49 19.43
CA TYR A 238 7.48 -16.78 18.75
C TYR A 238 8.39 -16.78 17.52
N LEU A 239 8.32 -15.73 16.69
CA LEU A 239 9.17 -15.56 15.52
C LEU A 239 10.65 -15.42 15.92
N GLU A 240 10.98 -14.64 16.95
CA GLU A 240 12.33 -14.51 17.48
C GLU A 240 12.90 -15.84 17.98
N LYS A 241 12.07 -16.72 18.55
CA LYS A 241 12.53 -18.02 19.06
C LYS A 241 12.66 -19.09 17.98
N ARG A 242 11.81 -19.05 16.94
CA ARG A 242 11.68 -20.15 15.96
C ARG A 242 12.21 -19.81 14.57
N PHE A 243 12.30 -18.53 14.25
CA PHE A 243 12.60 -17.99 12.92
C PHE A 243 13.56 -16.78 13.02
N HIS A 244 14.49 -16.80 13.97
CA HIS A 244 15.42 -15.69 14.19
C HIS A 244 16.26 -15.39 12.94
N SER A 245 16.63 -16.42 12.17
CA SER A 245 17.41 -16.28 10.95
C SER A 245 16.63 -15.55 9.87
N GLU A 246 15.35 -15.88 9.74
CA GLU A 246 14.39 -15.31 8.79
C GLU A 246 14.08 -13.86 9.18
N LEU A 247 13.80 -13.59 10.45
CA LEU A 247 13.59 -12.23 10.96
C LEU A 247 14.79 -11.31 10.74
N ALA A 248 16.01 -11.85 10.82
CA ALA A 248 17.24 -11.09 10.62
C ALA A 248 17.56 -10.87 9.13
N GLN A 249 16.82 -11.49 8.20
CA GLN A 249 17.06 -11.27 6.77
C GLN A 249 16.73 -9.83 6.37
N PRO A 250 17.60 -9.16 5.61
CA PRO A 250 17.30 -7.84 5.08
C PRO A 250 16.11 -7.90 4.13
N ILE A 251 15.20 -6.96 4.28
CA ILE A 251 14.11 -6.75 3.32
C ILE A 251 14.72 -6.42 1.96
N ARG A 252 14.19 -7.06 0.91
CA ARG A 252 14.62 -6.83 -0.47
C ARG A 252 13.53 -6.15 -1.26
N TRP A 253 13.94 -5.28 -2.16
CA TRP A 253 13.10 -4.70 -3.16
C TRP A 253 12.80 -5.76 -4.21
N ASP A 254 11.61 -6.34 -4.11
CA ASP A 254 11.06 -7.28 -5.07
C ASP A 254 9.78 -6.67 -5.64
N LEU A 255 9.65 -6.68 -6.97
CA LEU A 255 8.48 -6.13 -7.68
C LEU A 255 7.47 -7.21 -8.07
N GLY A 256 7.71 -8.46 -7.68
CA GLY A 256 6.95 -9.62 -8.14
C GLY A 256 7.45 -10.16 -9.48
#